data_AF-A0AAP3EUG3-F1
#
_entry.id   AF-A0AAP3EUG3-F1
#
_cell.length_a   1.000
_cell.length_b   1.000
_cell.length_c   1.000
_cell.angle_alpha   90.00
_cell.angle_beta   90.00
_cell.angle_gamma   90.00
#
_symmetry.space_group_name_H-M   'P 1'
#
loop_
_entity.id
_entity.type
_entity.pdbx_description
1 polymer ?
#
loop_
_entity_poly.entity_id
_entity_poly.type
_entity_poly.pdbx_seq_one_letter_code
_entity_poly.pdbx_strand_id
1 'polypeptide(L)'
;ELIAEDPKSAEIIRPILRGRDIKRYSYDFADLWLINTHNGIKEKGIKPINIDNYPAVKAHLDNYYPQLEKRADKGETPYNLRNCAYMEDFYKQKIVWKIIGSNINFLIDNEGMFYNNAANILTSNSIKLEYLIAFLNSKLFEWYFKRIIFIEVEGGGIQMFNTVMERIPVPQLSEKEQNPIIELVKTIIENLSQGQPYQSFERKLEKMIFDYIRLTDTEIGFIEIL
;
A
#
# COMPACT_ATOMS: atom_id res chain seq x y z
N GLU A 1 -17.24 18.94 -2.91
CA GLU A 1 -18.46 19.37 -3.63
C GLU A 1 -19.56 18.31 -3.57
N LEU A 2 -19.41 17.15 -4.23
CA LEU A 2 -20.44 16.10 -4.29
C LEU A 2 -20.96 15.62 -2.92
N ILE A 3 -20.08 15.45 -1.93
CA ILE A 3 -20.50 15.08 -0.56
C ILE A 3 -21.29 16.20 0.13
N ALA A 4 -21.00 17.46 -0.17
CA ALA A 4 -21.74 18.58 0.41
C ALA A 4 -23.15 18.69 -0.18
N GLU A 5 -23.29 18.37 -1.47
CA GLU A 5 -24.57 18.35 -2.18
C GLU A 5 -25.42 17.12 -1.79
N ASP A 6 -24.81 15.94 -1.72
CA ASP A 6 -25.44 14.70 -1.31
C ASP A 6 -24.52 13.97 -0.30
N PRO A 7 -24.77 14.14 1.02
CA PRO A 7 -23.95 13.54 2.08
C PRO A 7 -23.78 12.03 1.98
N LYS A 8 -24.74 11.33 1.38
CA LYS A 8 -24.66 9.88 1.17
C LYS A 8 -23.52 9.50 0.23
N SER A 9 -23.10 10.40 -0.66
CA SER A 9 -21.93 10.20 -1.53
C SER A 9 -20.65 9.87 -0.77
N ALA A 10 -20.55 10.23 0.51
CA ALA A 10 -19.43 9.84 1.37
C ALA A 10 -19.31 8.31 1.52
N GLU A 11 -20.37 7.53 1.28
CA GLU A 11 -20.33 6.06 1.28
C GLU A 11 -19.52 5.48 0.11
N ILE A 12 -19.40 6.21 -1.01
CA ILE A 12 -18.74 5.70 -2.23
C ILE A 12 -17.59 6.57 -2.72
N ILE A 13 -17.33 7.71 -2.09
CA ILE A 13 -16.15 8.53 -2.37
C ILE A 13 -15.03 8.15 -1.40
N ARG A 14 -13.87 7.80 -1.93
CA ARG A 14 -12.72 7.30 -1.16
C ARG A 14 -11.45 8.05 -1.50
N PRO A 15 -10.58 8.35 -0.54
CA PRO A 15 -9.27 8.93 -0.84
C PRO A 15 -8.42 7.90 -1.62
N ILE A 16 -7.64 8.36 -2.60
CA ILE A 16 -6.80 7.49 -3.44
C ILE A 16 -5.35 7.97 -3.47
N LEU A 17 -4.42 7.03 -3.37
CA LEU A 17 -2.99 7.22 -3.54
C LEU A 17 -2.52 6.58 -4.85
N ARG A 18 -1.52 7.20 -5.48
CA ARG A 18 -0.80 6.65 -6.63
C ARG A 18 0.58 6.19 -6.19
N GLY A 19 1.25 5.40 -7.03
CA GLY A 19 2.61 4.92 -6.72
C GLY A 19 3.63 6.02 -6.34
N ARG A 20 3.51 7.24 -6.89
CA ARG A 20 4.41 8.37 -6.56
C ARG A 20 4.17 8.99 -5.18
N ASP A 21 2.94 8.81 -4.67
CA ASP A 21 2.49 9.35 -3.41
C ASP A 21 3.00 8.48 -2.24
N ILE A 22 3.41 7.23 -2.49
CA ILE A 22 3.96 6.29 -1.49
C ILE A 22 5.40 6.65 -1.09
N LYS A 23 5.63 6.82 0.21
CA LYS A 23 6.95 7.07 0.83
C LYS A 23 7.29 5.98 1.83
N ARG A 24 8.52 6.04 2.38
CA ARG A 24 8.95 5.15 3.44
C ARG A 24 8.14 5.48 4.70
N TYR A 25 7.41 4.49 5.23
CA TYR A 25 6.52 4.57 6.39
C TYR A 25 5.36 5.60 6.30
N SER A 26 5.16 6.25 5.16
CA SER A 26 4.21 7.37 5.01
C SER A 26 3.78 7.58 3.56
N TYR A 27 2.94 8.57 3.30
CA TYR A 27 2.54 8.99 1.97
C TYR A 27 2.31 10.50 1.88
N ASP A 28 2.37 11.06 0.68
CA ASP A 28 1.99 12.44 0.38
C ASP A 28 0.57 12.45 -0.22
N PHE A 29 -0.43 12.88 0.56
CA PHE A 29 -1.80 12.95 0.03
C PHE A 29 -1.96 14.14 -0.94
N ALA A 30 -2.27 13.83 -2.20
CA ALA A 30 -2.43 14.82 -3.25
C ALA A 30 -3.86 15.39 -3.38
N ASP A 31 -4.69 15.25 -2.34
CA ASP A 31 -6.12 15.58 -2.33
C ASP A 31 -6.89 14.95 -3.51
N LEU A 32 -6.58 13.67 -3.78
CA LEU A 32 -7.23 12.91 -4.84
C LEU A 32 -8.25 11.95 -4.27
N TRP A 33 -9.38 11.87 -4.96
CA TRP A 33 -10.53 11.11 -4.55
C TRP A 33 -11.04 10.22 -5.69
N LEU A 34 -11.47 9.01 -5.34
CA LEU A 34 -12.05 8.01 -6.22
C LEU A 34 -13.56 7.93 -5.95
N ILE A 35 -14.35 8.02 -7.01
CA ILE A 35 -15.76 7.61 -6.99
C ILE A 35 -15.78 6.08 -7.19
N ASN A 36 -15.91 5.34 -6.08
CA ASN A 36 -15.88 3.89 -6.05
C ASN A 36 -17.28 3.28 -6.25
N THR A 37 -17.82 3.42 -7.47
CA THR A 37 -19.05 2.73 -7.91
C THR A 37 -18.78 1.24 -8.20
N HIS A 38 -18.33 0.50 -7.17
CA HIS A 38 -17.90 -0.90 -7.32
C HIS A 38 -19.01 -1.81 -7.86
N ASN A 39 -18.61 -2.87 -8.55
CA ASN A 39 -19.52 -3.83 -9.17
C ASN A 39 -19.94 -4.99 -8.25
N GLY A 40 -19.95 -4.74 -6.95
CA GLY A 40 -20.23 -5.79 -5.95
C GLY A 40 -19.18 -6.90 -5.90
N ILE A 41 -19.47 -7.92 -5.10
CA ILE A 41 -18.73 -9.18 -4.96
C ILE A 41 -19.78 -10.29 -4.88
N LYS A 42 -20.02 -10.98 -6.01
CA LYS A 42 -21.14 -11.93 -6.16
C LYS A 42 -21.04 -13.08 -5.17
N GLU A 43 -19.83 -13.59 -4.95
CA GLU A 43 -19.53 -14.71 -4.06
C GLU A 43 -19.85 -14.38 -2.58
N LYS A 44 -19.90 -13.09 -2.24
CA LYS A 44 -20.21 -12.59 -0.89
C LYS A 44 -21.61 -11.96 -0.79
N GLY A 45 -22.40 -12.03 -1.85
CA GLY A 45 -23.73 -11.41 -1.89
C GLY A 45 -23.72 -9.88 -1.88
N ILE A 46 -22.56 -9.25 -2.11
CA ILE A 46 -22.43 -7.79 -2.17
C ILE A 46 -22.89 -7.35 -3.56
N LYS A 47 -23.95 -6.54 -3.60
CA LYS A 47 -24.52 -6.03 -4.86
C LYS A 47 -23.65 -4.90 -5.43
N PRO A 48 -23.69 -4.68 -6.76
CA PRO A 48 -23.17 -3.46 -7.37
C PRO A 48 -23.80 -2.21 -6.78
N ILE A 49 -23.04 -1.13 -6.77
CA ILE A 49 -23.59 0.19 -6.42
C ILE A 49 -24.65 0.56 -7.45
N ASN A 50 -25.89 0.75 -6.96
CA ASN A 50 -26.93 1.40 -7.73
C ASN A 50 -26.69 2.92 -7.70
N ILE A 51 -26.35 3.50 -8.85
CA ILE A 51 -25.98 4.92 -8.97
C ILE A 51 -27.17 5.85 -8.68
N ASP A 52 -28.40 5.39 -8.89
CA ASP A 52 -29.62 6.18 -8.63
C ASP A 52 -29.81 6.50 -7.14
N ASN A 53 -29.13 5.76 -6.27
CA ASN A 53 -29.11 6.05 -4.83
C ASN A 53 -28.20 7.24 -4.45
N TYR A 54 -27.45 7.80 -5.41
CA TYR A 54 -26.44 8.84 -5.23
C TYR A 54 -26.60 9.94 -6.31
N PRO A 55 -27.67 10.75 -6.27
CA PRO A 55 -28.02 11.70 -7.33
C PRO A 55 -26.91 12.69 -7.71
N ALA A 56 -26.15 13.23 -6.75
CA ALA A 56 -25.07 14.17 -7.05
C ALA A 56 -23.92 13.48 -7.82
N VAL A 57 -23.54 12.26 -7.39
CA VAL A 57 -22.53 11.46 -8.09
C VAL A 57 -23.03 11.06 -9.47
N LYS A 58 -24.30 10.66 -9.59
CA LYS A 58 -24.90 10.33 -10.89
C LYS A 58 -24.83 11.52 -11.84
N ALA A 59 -25.31 12.69 -11.41
CA ALA A 59 -25.28 13.92 -12.21
C ALA A 59 -23.85 14.28 -12.63
N HIS A 60 -22.88 14.10 -11.73
CA HIS A 60 -21.47 14.28 -12.07
C HIS A 60 -21.00 13.30 -13.16
N LEU A 61 -21.30 12.00 -13.02
CA LEU A 61 -20.92 10.96 -13.99
C LEU A 61 -21.66 11.08 -15.33
N ASP A 62 -22.88 11.59 -15.34
CA ASP A 62 -23.68 11.82 -16.56
C ASP A 62 -22.93 12.73 -17.55
N ASN A 63 -22.15 13.71 -17.05
CA ASN A 63 -21.28 14.57 -17.88
C ASN A 63 -20.20 13.79 -18.64
N TYR A 64 -19.87 12.58 -18.19
CA TYR A 64 -18.87 11.70 -18.77
C TYR A 64 -19.48 10.42 -19.36
N TYR A 65 -20.80 10.33 -19.46
CA TYR A 65 -21.50 9.12 -19.88
C TYR A 65 -21.02 8.58 -21.25
N PRO A 66 -20.81 9.41 -22.30
CA PRO A 66 -20.31 8.93 -23.58
C PRO A 66 -18.95 8.23 -23.51
N GLN A 67 -18.09 8.63 -22.55
CA GLN A 67 -16.79 7.99 -22.31
C GLN A 67 -16.96 6.72 -21.46
N LEU A 68 -17.83 6.76 -20.46
CA LEU A 68 -18.12 5.63 -19.58
C LEU A 68 -18.70 4.44 -20.36
N GLU A 69 -19.65 4.71 -21.26
CA GLU A 69 -20.30 3.70 -22.10
C GLU A 69 -19.30 2.96 -22.99
N LYS A 70 -18.31 3.69 -23.53
CA LYS A 70 -17.27 3.17 -24.44
C LYS A 70 -16.16 2.39 -23.75
N ARG A 71 -16.09 2.39 -22.41
CA ARG A 71 -15.10 1.58 -21.69
C ARG A 71 -15.27 0.10 -22.01
N ALA A 72 -14.15 -0.56 -22.32
CA ALA A 72 -14.10 -2.01 -22.45
C ALA A 72 -14.37 -2.68 -21.09
N ASP A 73 -13.66 -2.24 -20.06
CA ASP A 73 -13.81 -2.72 -18.69
C ASP A 73 -14.86 -1.91 -17.93
N LYS A 74 -16.02 -2.52 -17.67
CA LYS A 74 -17.11 -1.96 -16.85
C LYS A 74 -17.85 -3.06 -16.08
N GLY A 75 -18.66 -2.63 -15.11
CA GLY A 75 -19.51 -3.51 -14.32
C GLY A 75 -20.86 -3.78 -14.97
N GLU A 76 -21.89 -3.96 -14.14
CA GLU A 76 -23.27 -4.22 -14.55
C GLU A 76 -23.86 -3.05 -15.37
N THR A 77 -23.50 -1.82 -15.03
CA THR A 77 -23.85 -0.61 -15.79
C THR A 77 -22.59 0.15 -16.22
N PRO A 78 -22.68 1.08 -17.20
CA PRO A 78 -21.57 1.98 -17.55
C PRO A 78 -21.01 2.78 -16.36
N TYR A 79 -21.82 3.06 -15.34
CA TYR A 79 -21.39 3.77 -14.14
C TYR A 79 -20.51 2.91 -13.23
N ASN A 80 -20.64 1.57 -13.30
CA ASN A 80 -19.90 0.69 -12.41
C ASN A 80 -18.44 0.50 -12.88
N LEU A 81 -17.53 0.49 -11.90
CA LEU A 81 -16.16 0.04 -12.12
C LEU A 81 -16.14 -1.45 -12.50
N ARG A 82 -15.04 -1.94 -13.06
CA ARG A 82 -14.86 -3.38 -13.30
C ARG A 82 -14.85 -4.18 -11.98
N ASN A 83 -15.05 -5.49 -12.08
CA ASN A 83 -14.95 -6.40 -10.93
C ASN A 83 -13.56 -6.32 -10.27
N CYS A 84 -13.56 -6.33 -8.93
CA CYS A 84 -12.38 -6.40 -8.08
C CYS A 84 -12.64 -7.42 -6.96
N ALA A 85 -12.02 -8.60 -7.06
CA ALA A 85 -12.26 -9.70 -6.13
C ALA A 85 -11.79 -9.41 -4.69
N TYR A 86 -10.84 -8.48 -4.53
CA TYR A 86 -10.22 -8.09 -3.27
C TYR A 86 -10.67 -6.69 -2.80
N MET A 87 -11.82 -6.20 -3.27
CA MET A 87 -12.32 -4.85 -2.92
C MET A 87 -12.39 -4.62 -1.40
N GLU A 88 -12.74 -5.66 -0.63
CA GLU A 88 -12.79 -5.56 0.84
C GLU A 88 -11.41 -5.43 1.49
N ASP A 89 -10.33 -5.84 0.82
CA ASP A 89 -8.97 -5.77 1.35
C ASP A 89 -8.46 -4.32 1.42
N PHE A 90 -9.04 -3.39 0.64
CA PHE A 90 -8.77 -1.96 0.80
C PHE A 90 -9.23 -1.41 2.15
N TYR A 91 -10.18 -2.06 2.82
CA TYR A 91 -10.66 -1.63 4.15
C TYR A 91 -9.90 -2.28 5.30
N LYS A 92 -8.98 -3.21 5.01
CA LYS A 92 -8.10 -3.81 6.01
C LYS A 92 -6.87 -2.95 6.21
N GLN A 93 -6.23 -3.15 7.36
CA GLN A 93 -4.84 -2.77 7.52
C GLN A 93 -4.01 -3.51 6.47
N LYS A 94 -3.14 -2.78 5.76
CA LYS A 94 -2.38 -3.33 4.64
C LYS A 94 -1.04 -2.63 4.47
N ILE A 95 -0.02 -3.39 4.05
CA ILE A 95 1.24 -2.84 3.56
C ILE A 95 1.07 -2.46 2.10
N VAL A 96 1.65 -1.33 1.68
CA VAL A 96 1.55 -0.83 0.31
C VAL A 96 2.92 -0.44 -0.21
N TRP A 97 3.19 -0.77 -1.48
CA TRP A 97 4.37 -0.33 -2.22
C TRP A 97 4.04 -0.04 -3.68
N LYS A 98 4.85 0.80 -4.31
CA LYS A 98 4.75 1.07 -5.75
C LYS A 98 5.33 -0.09 -6.56
N ILE A 99 4.73 -0.38 -7.71
CA ILE A 99 5.19 -1.46 -8.58
C ILE A 99 6.50 -1.08 -9.28
N ILE A 100 6.64 0.17 -9.70
CA ILE A 100 7.82 0.66 -10.43
C ILE A 100 8.33 1.96 -9.77
N GLY A 101 9.65 2.05 -9.59
CA GLY A 101 10.33 3.32 -9.33
C GLY A 101 11.75 3.15 -8.79
N SER A 102 12.43 4.25 -8.53
CA SER A 102 13.85 4.27 -8.12
C SER A 102 14.12 3.87 -6.66
N ASN A 103 13.08 3.84 -5.82
CA ASN A 103 13.22 3.70 -4.37
C ASN A 103 12.34 2.54 -3.91
N ILE A 104 12.84 1.76 -2.96
CA ILE A 104 12.15 0.66 -2.31
C ILE A 104 11.51 1.22 -1.03
N ASN A 105 10.22 1.53 -1.11
CA ASN A 105 9.49 2.17 -0.01
C ASN A 105 8.19 1.41 0.25
N PHE A 106 7.97 1.10 1.53
CA PHE A 106 6.75 0.50 2.02
C PHE A 106 6.13 1.40 3.10
N LEU A 107 4.79 1.39 3.18
CA LEU A 107 4.01 2.00 4.26
C LEU A 107 2.97 1.01 4.78
N ILE A 108 2.49 1.22 6.01
CA ILE A 108 1.27 0.59 6.52
C ILE A 108 0.13 1.59 6.39
N ASP A 109 -0.94 1.17 5.73
CA ASP A 109 -2.17 1.92 5.59
C ASP A 109 -3.20 1.42 6.60
N ASN A 110 -3.54 2.31 7.55
CA ASN A 110 -4.58 2.13 8.55
C ASN A 110 -5.84 2.96 8.26
N GLU A 111 -5.85 3.75 7.19
CA GLU A 111 -6.87 4.77 6.89
C GLU A 111 -7.85 4.32 5.80
N GLY A 112 -7.63 3.12 5.23
CA GLY A 112 -8.52 2.57 4.22
C GLY A 112 -8.38 3.28 2.87
N MET A 113 -7.19 3.78 2.56
CA MET A 113 -6.91 4.44 1.29
C MET A 113 -7.08 3.45 0.12
N PHE A 114 -7.51 3.98 -1.01
CA PHE A 114 -7.56 3.26 -2.27
C PHE A 114 -6.28 3.50 -3.06
N TYR A 115 -5.99 2.59 -3.99
CA TYR A 115 -4.77 2.66 -4.81
C TYR A 115 -5.08 2.39 -6.27
N ASN A 116 -4.37 3.08 -7.15
CA ASN A 116 -4.41 2.74 -8.57
C ASN A 116 -3.52 1.53 -8.88
N ASN A 117 -3.54 1.08 -10.14
CA ASN A 117 -2.76 -0.06 -10.61
C ASN A 117 -1.23 0.15 -10.58
N ALA A 118 -0.72 1.27 -10.07
CA ALA A 118 0.70 1.51 -9.89
C ALA A 118 1.22 1.10 -8.50
N ALA A 119 0.36 0.56 -7.64
CA ALA A 119 0.72 0.06 -6.32
C ALA A 119 0.14 -1.34 -6.07
N ASN A 120 0.83 -2.09 -5.21
CA ASN A 120 0.38 -3.37 -4.69
C ASN A 120 0.03 -3.23 -3.20
N ILE A 121 -0.84 -4.10 -2.72
CA ILE A 121 -1.24 -4.20 -1.32
C ILE A 121 -0.94 -5.61 -0.78
N LEU A 122 -0.57 -5.69 0.49
CA LEU A 122 -0.41 -6.94 1.24
C LEU A 122 -1.17 -6.85 2.55
N THR A 123 -2.09 -7.78 2.75
CA THR A 123 -2.79 -8.00 4.03
C THR A 123 -2.27 -9.28 4.66
N SER A 124 -2.33 -9.39 5.99
CA SER A 124 -1.87 -10.56 6.71
C SER A 124 -2.82 -10.90 7.85
N ASN A 125 -3.11 -12.20 8.02
CA ASN A 125 -3.86 -12.72 9.16
C ASN A 125 -2.97 -13.51 10.14
N SER A 126 -1.69 -13.71 9.81
CA SER A 126 -0.78 -14.59 10.55
C SER A 126 0.44 -13.87 11.12
N ILE A 127 0.90 -12.81 10.46
CA ILE A 127 2.07 -12.02 10.85
C ILE A 127 1.65 -10.55 10.97
N LYS A 128 2.05 -9.90 12.07
CA LYS A 128 1.81 -8.47 12.29
C LYS A 128 2.51 -7.64 11.20
N LEU A 129 1.79 -6.71 10.58
CA LEU A 129 2.31 -5.94 9.46
C LEU A 129 3.44 -5.00 9.89
N GLU A 130 3.44 -4.53 11.13
CA GLU A 130 4.52 -3.74 11.73
C GLU A 130 5.84 -4.51 11.78
N TYR A 131 5.79 -5.83 11.98
CA TYR A 131 6.97 -6.68 11.90
C TYR A 131 7.46 -6.84 10.46
N LEU A 132 6.54 -7.10 9.52
CA LEU A 132 6.90 -7.23 8.10
C LEU A 132 7.53 -5.94 7.55
N ILE A 133 6.93 -4.79 7.83
CA ILE A 133 7.44 -3.52 7.30
C ILE A 133 8.81 -3.14 7.90
N ALA A 134 9.12 -3.60 9.13
CA ALA A 134 10.45 -3.43 9.70
C ALA A 134 11.51 -4.03 8.79
N PHE A 135 11.28 -5.27 8.35
CA PHE A 135 12.17 -5.97 7.43
C PHE A 135 12.13 -5.35 6.03
N LEU A 136 10.94 -5.11 5.46
CA LEU A 136 10.79 -4.61 4.08
C LEU A 136 11.41 -3.21 3.87
N ASN A 137 11.47 -2.38 4.91
CA ASN A 137 12.14 -1.08 4.86
C ASN A 137 13.57 -1.14 5.43
N SER A 138 14.16 -2.31 5.69
CA SER A 138 15.55 -2.43 6.19
C SER A 138 16.59 -2.34 5.06
N LYS A 139 17.82 -1.96 5.41
CA LYS A 139 18.94 -2.02 4.45
C LYS A 139 19.24 -3.45 4.02
N LEU A 140 19.03 -4.43 4.90
CA LEU A 140 19.19 -5.84 4.53
C LEU A 140 18.22 -6.24 3.42
N PHE A 141 16.95 -5.85 3.52
CA PHE A 141 15.98 -6.13 2.46
C PHE A 141 16.34 -5.42 1.17
N GLU A 142 16.68 -4.13 1.25
CA GLU A 142 17.10 -3.35 0.08
C GLU A 142 18.30 -4.00 -0.62
N TRP A 143 19.32 -4.38 0.15
CA TRP A 143 20.49 -5.11 -0.33
C TRP A 143 20.10 -6.42 -1.02
N TYR A 144 19.30 -7.25 -0.35
CA TYR A 144 18.88 -8.56 -0.88
C TYR A 144 18.09 -8.40 -2.17
N PHE A 145 17.13 -7.47 -2.18
CA PHE A 145 16.30 -7.20 -3.35
C PHE A 145 17.13 -6.71 -4.52
N LYS A 146 18.03 -5.73 -4.29
CA LYS A 146 18.91 -5.18 -5.32
C LYS A 146 19.93 -6.19 -5.86
N ARG A 147 20.38 -7.14 -5.05
CA ARG A 147 21.43 -8.10 -5.44
C ARG A 147 20.90 -9.36 -6.10
N ILE A 148 19.77 -9.87 -5.62
CA ILE A 148 19.30 -11.22 -5.96
C ILE A 148 18.14 -11.18 -6.96
N ILE A 149 17.34 -10.12 -6.91
CA ILE A 149 16.05 -10.06 -7.58
C ILE A 149 15.98 -8.98 -8.66
N PHE A 150 16.68 -7.87 -8.44
CA PHE A 150 16.64 -6.63 -9.23
C PHE A 150 16.39 -6.84 -10.72
N ILE A 151 15.24 -6.34 -11.17
CA ILE A 151 14.89 -6.20 -12.57
C ILE A 151 14.93 -4.71 -12.86
N GLU A 152 15.98 -4.29 -13.57
CA GLU A 152 16.07 -2.92 -14.07
C GLU A 152 15.04 -2.72 -15.18
N VAL A 153 14.22 -1.69 -15.05
CA VAL A 153 13.34 -1.25 -16.15
C VAL A 153 13.98 -0.10 -16.91
N GLU A 154 13.50 0.12 -18.13
CA GLU A 154 13.90 1.24 -18.97
C GLU A 154 13.81 2.57 -18.18
N GLY A 155 14.94 3.30 -18.13
CA GLY A 155 15.09 4.50 -17.30
C GLY A 155 15.68 4.28 -15.90
N GLY A 156 16.21 3.09 -15.59
CA GLY A 156 16.95 2.80 -14.35
C GLY A 156 16.08 2.58 -13.12
N GLY A 157 14.79 2.29 -13.33
CA GLY A 157 13.84 2.01 -12.24
C GLY A 157 13.92 0.57 -11.74
N ILE A 158 13.40 0.33 -10.53
CA ILE A 158 13.21 -0.99 -9.93
C ILE A 158 11.76 -1.41 -10.12
N GLN A 159 11.53 -2.67 -10.51
CA GLN A 159 10.20 -3.25 -10.57
C GLN A 159 9.96 -4.31 -9.49
N MET A 160 8.91 -4.13 -8.67
CA MET A 160 8.54 -4.96 -7.51
C MET A 160 7.19 -5.67 -7.76
N PHE A 161 7.19 -6.69 -8.63
CA PHE A 161 6.01 -7.51 -8.90
C PHE A 161 5.63 -8.42 -7.73
N ASN A 162 4.34 -8.75 -7.60
CA ASN A 162 3.84 -9.66 -6.54
C ASN A 162 4.48 -11.04 -6.59
N THR A 163 4.68 -11.61 -7.79
CA THR A 163 5.30 -12.94 -7.98
C THR A 163 6.72 -13.05 -7.44
N VAL A 164 7.41 -11.91 -7.36
CA VAL A 164 8.72 -11.77 -6.77
C VAL A 164 8.61 -11.58 -5.25
N MET A 165 7.74 -10.67 -4.82
CA MET A 165 7.51 -10.37 -3.40
C MET A 165 7.06 -11.60 -2.61
N GLU A 166 6.26 -12.48 -3.22
CA GLU A 166 5.80 -13.75 -2.64
C GLU A 166 6.93 -14.73 -2.29
N ARG A 167 8.11 -14.58 -2.91
CA ARG A 167 9.27 -15.48 -2.72
C ARG A 167 10.32 -14.91 -1.78
N ILE A 168 10.09 -13.71 -1.24
CA ILE A 168 11.07 -13.06 -0.37
C ILE A 168 11.13 -13.81 0.95
N PRO A 169 12.31 -14.28 1.38
CA PRO A 169 12.47 -14.86 2.69
C PRO A 169 12.31 -13.78 3.75
N VAL A 170 11.37 -13.99 4.68
CA VAL A 170 11.17 -13.12 5.84
C VAL A 170 11.68 -13.85 7.07
N PRO A 171 12.57 -13.24 7.87
CA PRO A 171 13.04 -13.83 9.13
C PRO A 171 11.87 -14.25 10.02
N GLN A 172 11.89 -15.48 10.51
CA GLN A 172 10.85 -16.03 11.38
C GLN A 172 11.30 -15.96 12.84
N LEU A 173 11.05 -14.82 13.49
CA LEU A 173 11.35 -14.61 14.91
C LEU A 173 10.17 -15.03 15.78
N SER A 174 10.43 -15.40 17.03
CA SER A 174 9.35 -15.65 18.00
C SER A 174 8.56 -14.37 18.31
N GLU A 175 7.31 -14.48 18.74
CA GLU A 175 6.51 -13.28 19.10
C GLU A 175 7.21 -12.38 20.12
N LYS A 176 7.92 -12.97 21.09
CA LYS A 176 8.69 -12.24 22.10
C LYS A 176 9.79 -11.38 21.47
N GLU A 177 10.42 -11.87 20.41
CA GLU A 177 11.48 -11.15 19.66
C GLU A 177 10.90 -10.16 18.66
N GLN A 178 9.71 -10.44 18.10
CA GLN A 178 9.02 -9.50 17.22
C GLN A 178 8.51 -8.26 17.97
N ASN A 179 8.05 -8.41 19.23
CA ASN A 179 7.41 -7.31 19.96
C ASN A 179 8.27 -6.03 20.06
N PRO A 180 9.57 -6.09 20.45
CA PRO A 180 10.42 -4.90 20.45
C PRO A 180 10.57 -4.22 19.07
N ILE A 181 10.61 -5.01 17.98
CA ILE A 181 10.66 -4.51 16.61
C ILE A 181 9.37 -3.76 16.27
N ILE A 182 8.23 -4.37 16.58
CA ILE A 182 6.90 -3.81 16.33
C ILE A 182 6.73 -2.46 17.04
N GLU A 183 7.11 -2.38 18.32
CA GLU A 183 6.98 -1.14 19.09
C GLU A 183 7.89 -0.02 18.56
N LEU A 184 9.09 -0.36 18.07
CA LEU A 184 9.95 0.61 17.39
C LEU A 184 9.34 1.10 16.08
N VAL A 185 8.76 0.22 15.26
CA VAL A 185 8.09 0.63 14.02
C VAL A 185 6.91 1.55 14.31
N LYS A 186 6.08 1.24 15.31
CA LYS A 186 4.99 2.15 15.73
C LYS A 186 5.53 3.51 16.14
N THR A 187 6.58 3.54 16.96
CA THR A 187 7.24 4.79 17.38
C THR A 187 7.75 5.59 16.17
N ILE A 188 8.35 4.92 15.16
CA ILE A 188 8.81 5.56 13.93
C ILE A 188 7.65 6.20 13.17
N ILE A 189 6.56 5.45 12.97
CA ILE A 189 5.37 5.92 12.24
C ILE A 189 4.69 7.08 13.00
N GLU A 190 4.56 6.98 14.32
CA GLU A 190 3.99 8.02 15.18
C GLU A 190 4.83 9.31 15.11
N ASN A 191 6.14 9.22 15.32
CA ASN A 191 7.01 10.39 15.24
C ASN A 191 6.99 11.02 13.85
N LEU A 192 7.01 10.21 12.79
CA LEU A 192 6.94 10.69 11.41
C LEU A 192 5.63 11.47 11.15
N SER A 193 4.48 10.95 11.60
CA SER A 193 3.20 11.63 11.45
C SER A 193 3.09 12.94 12.24
N GLN A 194 3.84 13.07 13.34
CA GLN A 194 3.91 14.28 14.16
C GLN A 194 5.02 15.25 13.71
N GLY A 195 5.76 14.94 12.64
CA GLY A 195 6.92 15.72 12.21
C GLY A 195 8.08 15.72 13.21
N GLN A 196 8.16 14.72 14.08
CA GLN A 196 9.21 14.55 15.07
C GLN A 196 10.39 13.72 14.54
N PRO A 197 11.61 13.91 15.09
CA PRO A 197 12.76 13.09 14.73
C PRO A 197 12.53 11.60 15.03
N TYR A 198 12.87 10.73 14.08
CA TYR A 198 12.71 9.27 14.21
C TYR A 198 13.96 8.46 13.84
N GLN A 199 15.00 9.12 13.31
CA GLN A 199 16.19 8.48 12.75
C GLN A 199 16.99 7.66 13.78
N SER A 200 16.93 8.03 15.07
CA SER A 200 17.54 7.25 16.15
C SER A 200 16.84 5.90 16.36
N PHE A 201 15.51 5.87 16.27
CA PHE A 201 14.72 4.65 16.35
C PHE A 201 14.93 3.77 15.12
N GLU A 202 15.03 4.38 13.94
CA GLU A 202 15.35 3.66 12.70
C GLU A 202 16.73 3.00 12.76
N ARG A 203 17.77 3.71 13.22
CA ARG A 203 19.11 3.10 13.44
C ARG A 203 19.08 1.96 14.45
N LYS A 204 18.31 2.10 15.54
CA LYS A 204 18.15 1.05 16.54
C LYS A 204 17.44 -0.17 15.95
N LEU A 205 16.40 0.06 15.15
CA LEU A 205 15.66 -1.00 14.46
C LEU A 205 16.57 -1.77 13.49
N GLU A 206 17.36 -1.06 12.68
CA GLU A 206 18.30 -1.67 11.74
C GLU A 206 19.31 -2.57 12.47
N LYS A 207 19.91 -2.06 13.56
CA LYS A 207 20.83 -2.86 14.39
C LYS A 207 20.16 -4.13 14.92
N MET A 208 18.92 -4.03 15.40
CA MET A 208 18.18 -5.20 15.90
C MET A 208 17.97 -6.25 14.81
N ILE A 209 17.62 -5.84 13.59
CA ILE A 209 17.45 -6.76 12.46
C ILE A 209 18.76 -7.50 12.16
N PHE A 210 19.89 -6.79 12.12
CA PHE A 210 21.20 -7.40 11.91
C PHE A 210 21.59 -8.37 13.03
N ASP A 211 21.38 -7.98 14.29
CA ASP A 211 21.67 -8.81 15.46
C ASP A 211 20.86 -10.13 15.42
N TYR A 212 19.56 -10.06 15.07
CA TYR A 212 18.69 -11.24 15.00
C TYR A 212 19.12 -12.24 13.91
N ILE A 213 19.64 -11.73 12.80
CA ILE A 213 20.13 -12.55 11.68
C ILE A 213 21.58 -12.98 11.91
N ARG A 214 22.23 -12.44 12.97
CA ARG A 214 23.60 -12.74 13.39
C ARG A 214 24.64 -12.35 12.34
N LEU A 215 24.42 -11.22 11.69
CA LEU A 215 25.39 -10.65 10.76
C LEU A 215 26.62 -10.16 11.51
N THR A 216 27.79 -10.42 10.96
CA THR A 216 29.07 -9.90 11.43
C THR A 216 29.25 -8.44 11.02
N ASP A 217 30.13 -7.71 11.71
CA ASP A 217 30.45 -6.31 11.35
C ASP A 217 30.94 -6.18 9.89
N THR A 218 31.65 -7.20 9.38
CA THR A 218 32.09 -7.26 7.98
C THR A 218 30.91 -7.36 7.01
N GLU A 219 29.94 -8.22 7.30
CA GLU A 219 28.74 -8.40 6.47
C GLU A 219 27.84 -7.17 6.52
N ILE A 220 27.68 -6.58 7.71
CA ILE A 220 26.97 -5.30 7.88
C ILE A 220 27.63 -4.22 7.03
N GLY A 221 28.96 -4.11 7.09
CA GLY A 221 29.72 -3.19 6.27
C GLY A 221 29.46 -3.38 4.76
N PHE A 222 29.37 -4.62 4.29
CA PHE A 222 29.04 -4.90 2.88
C PHE A 222 27.60 -4.50 2.49
N ILE A 223 26.64 -4.68 3.41
CA ILE A 223 25.24 -4.30 3.21
C ILE A 223 25.08 -2.78 3.13
N GLU A 224 25.75 -2.05 4.02
CA GLU A 224 25.57 -0.60 4.14
C GLU A 224 26.29 0.25 3.06
N ILE A 225 27.16 -0.36 2.25
CA ILE A 225 27.88 0.32 1.15
C ILE A 225 27.01 0.49 -0.11
N LEU A 226 25.92 -0.28 -0.26
CA LEU A 226 24.97 -0.23 -1.38
C LEU A 226 23.84 0.79 -1.18
#